data_AF-A0A2M7J782-F1
#
_entry.id   AF-A0A2M7J782-F1
#
_cell.length_a   1.000
_cell.length_b   1.000
_cell.length_c   1.000
_cell.angle_alpha   90.00
_cell.angle_beta   90.00
_cell.angle_gamma   90.00
#
_symmetry.space_group_name_H-M   'P 1'
#
loop_
_entity.id
_entity.type
_entity.pdbx_description
1 polymer ?
#
loop_
_entity_poly.entity_id
_entity_poly.type
_entity_poly.pdbx_seq_one_letter_code
_entity_poly.pdbx_strand_id
1 'polypeptide(L)'
;MTDCLFETLLPGSGAGRAYYFREPAGVYALKDPSKAEDFFKSLEKLAEKYYVAGFISYELGYALEKCFGKTKPSSFPLALFGVYKKIRTKEVFRPAAGNYRIKNLRLNISKAEYLSSVKKIKRHIRAGDIYQADYTLKYKFSFTGDARVFYEDLKKKQRAPYAAYMKFGEMKILS
;
A
#
# COMPACT_ATOMS: atom_id res chain seq x y z
N MET A 1 12.42 10.53 6.96
CA MET A 1 11.24 11.41 6.76
C MET A 1 10.07 10.52 6.39
N THR A 2 8.90 10.79 6.97
CA THR A 2 7.69 9.97 6.81
C THR A 2 6.53 10.85 6.36
N ASP A 3 6.16 10.71 5.09
CA ASP A 3 5.23 11.60 4.41
C ASP A 3 4.17 10.77 3.68
N CYS A 4 2.92 11.20 3.75
CA CYS A 4 1.82 10.55 3.05
C CYS A 4 1.01 11.59 2.27
N LEU A 5 0.80 11.36 0.98
CA LEU A 5 -0.08 12.10 0.12
C LEU A 5 -1.23 11.19 -0.29
N PHE A 6 -2.46 11.66 -0.14
CA PHE A 6 -3.66 11.02 -0.67
C PHE A 6 -4.39 12.02 -1.55
N GLU A 7 -4.75 11.62 -2.76
CA GLU A 7 -5.36 12.51 -3.74
C GLU A 7 -6.40 11.80 -4.62
N THR A 8 -7.34 12.58 -5.14
CA THR A 8 -8.25 12.13 -6.20
C THR A 8 -7.82 12.72 -7.55
N LEU A 9 -7.69 11.83 -8.53
CA LEU A 9 -7.28 12.18 -9.89
C LEU A 9 -8.45 12.22 -10.88
N LEU A 10 -9.68 12.00 -10.40
CA LEU A 10 -10.88 12.07 -11.24
C LEU A 10 -11.12 13.52 -11.72
N PRO A 11 -11.51 13.72 -12.99
CA PRO A 11 -12.02 15.02 -13.44
C PRO A 11 -13.41 15.30 -12.87
N GLY A 12 -13.73 16.56 -12.58
CA GLY A 12 -15.06 16.99 -12.08
C GLY A 12 -15.06 17.58 -10.67
N SER A 13 -16.20 17.54 -9.99
CA SER A 13 -16.35 18.07 -8.63
C SER A 13 -15.47 17.28 -7.63
N GLY A 14 -14.48 17.96 -7.05
CA GLY A 14 -13.47 17.34 -6.19
C GLY A 14 -12.13 17.04 -6.88
N ALA A 15 -12.01 17.26 -8.19
CA ALA A 15 -10.76 17.14 -8.93
C ALA A 15 -9.64 17.94 -8.25
N GLY A 16 -8.50 17.28 -8.02
CA GLY A 16 -7.33 17.91 -7.39
C GLY A 16 -7.40 18.04 -5.87
N ARG A 17 -8.39 17.43 -5.20
CA ARG A 17 -8.36 17.34 -3.73
C ARG A 17 -7.21 16.46 -3.30
N ALA A 18 -6.27 17.06 -2.58
CA ALA A 18 -5.10 16.39 -2.04
C ALA A 18 -5.01 16.64 -0.53
N TYR A 19 -4.61 15.61 0.20
CA TYR A 19 -4.35 15.64 1.62
C TYR A 19 -2.91 15.23 1.85
N TYR A 20 -2.09 16.19 2.29
CA TYR A 20 -0.68 15.95 2.53
C TYR A 20 -0.38 15.94 4.04
N PHE A 21 0.23 14.85 4.48
CA PHE A 21 0.72 14.59 5.82
C PHE A 21 2.24 14.60 5.81
N ARG A 22 2.85 15.51 6.58
CA ARG A 22 4.31 15.67 6.74
C ARG A 22 4.63 15.98 8.19
N GLU A 23 5.90 15.79 8.57
CA GLU A 23 6.40 16.07 9.93
C GLU A 23 5.60 15.31 11.01
N PRO A 24 5.61 13.97 10.97
CA PRO A 24 4.84 13.19 11.93
C PRO A 24 5.39 13.40 13.35
N ALA A 25 4.47 13.49 14.31
CA ALA A 25 4.76 13.46 15.75
C ALA A 25 5.20 12.07 16.21
N GLY A 26 4.87 11.02 15.46
CA GLY A 26 5.28 9.65 15.72
C GLY A 26 4.98 8.73 14.54
N VAL A 27 5.65 7.58 14.48
CA VAL A 27 5.43 6.54 13.47
C VAL A 27 5.24 5.21 14.18
N TYR A 28 4.15 4.51 13.84
CA TYR A 28 3.71 3.29 14.50
C TYR A 28 3.68 2.15 13.48
N ALA A 29 4.42 1.09 13.76
CA ALA A 29 4.56 -0.07 12.89
C ALA A 29 4.04 -1.33 13.59
N LEU A 30 3.17 -2.08 12.90
CA LEU A 30 2.78 -3.42 13.30
C LEU A 30 3.57 -4.43 12.46
N LYS A 31 4.32 -5.31 13.12
CA LYS A 31 5.02 -6.44 12.46
C LYS A 31 4.63 -7.80 13.03
N ASP A 32 4.31 -7.82 14.32
CA ASP A 32 3.83 -8.99 15.02
C ASP A 32 2.29 -8.99 15.01
N PRO A 33 1.65 -9.95 14.33
CA PRO A 33 0.20 -10.02 14.23
C PRO A 33 -0.50 -10.19 15.60
N SER A 34 0.18 -10.78 16.60
CA SER A 34 -0.38 -10.94 17.95
C SER A 34 -0.63 -9.61 18.67
N LYS A 35 -0.05 -8.51 18.17
CA LYS A 35 -0.19 -7.16 18.71
C LYS A 35 -1.21 -6.31 17.95
N ALA A 36 -1.94 -6.89 16.99
CA ALA A 36 -2.84 -6.14 16.13
C ALA A 36 -3.94 -5.41 16.91
N GLU A 37 -4.59 -6.08 17.86
CA GLU A 37 -5.68 -5.47 18.64
C GLU A 37 -5.19 -4.27 19.46
N ASP A 38 -4.12 -4.43 20.23
CA ASP A 38 -3.51 -3.35 21.02
C ASP A 38 -3.01 -2.20 20.15
N PHE A 39 -2.48 -2.53 18.96
CA PHE A 39 -2.01 -1.55 17.98
C PHE A 39 -3.16 -0.67 17.49
N PHE A 40 -4.28 -1.26 17.07
CA PHE A 40 -5.44 -0.49 16.60
C PHE A 40 -6.11 0.31 17.71
N LYS A 41 -6.26 -0.25 18.93
CA LYS A 41 -6.73 0.52 20.10
C LYS A 41 -5.86 1.76 20.36
N SER A 42 -4.55 1.61 20.23
CA SER A 42 -3.60 2.73 20.39
C SER A 42 -3.76 3.77 19.27
N LEU A 43 -3.93 3.33 18.02
CA LEU A 43 -4.17 4.23 16.88
C LEU A 43 -5.50 4.98 16.98
N GLU A 44 -6.57 4.31 17.41
CA GLU A 44 -7.89 4.93 17.62
C GLU A 44 -7.81 6.03 18.68
N LYS A 45 -7.16 5.76 19.81
CA LYS A 45 -6.94 6.77 20.85
C LYS A 45 -6.12 7.96 20.36
N LEU A 46 -5.13 7.71 19.49
CA LEU A 46 -4.35 8.79 18.86
C LEU A 46 -5.21 9.60 17.89
N ALA A 47 -6.12 8.94 17.16
CA ALA A 47 -7.01 9.57 16.19
C ALA A 47 -8.02 10.53 16.84
N GLU A 48 -8.28 10.43 18.16
CA GLU A 48 -9.09 11.42 18.89
C GLU A 48 -8.48 12.83 18.90
N LYS A 49 -7.14 12.93 18.78
CA LYS A 49 -6.40 14.20 18.93
C LYS A 49 -5.51 14.55 17.75
N TYR A 50 -5.17 13.57 16.93
CA TYR A 50 -4.26 13.69 15.81
C TYR A 50 -4.86 13.07 14.56
N TYR A 51 -4.29 13.39 13.42
CA TYR A 51 -4.57 12.67 12.19
C TYR A 51 -3.61 11.49 12.06
N VAL A 52 -4.13 10.33 11.69
CA VAL A 52 -3.34 9.12 11.48
C VAL A 52 -3.43 8.74 10.00
N ALA A 53 -2.28 8.54 9.36
CA ALA A 53 -2.24 8.27 7.91
C ALA A 53 -1.11 7.29 7.56
N GLY A 54 -1.40 6.35 6.66
CA GLY A 54 -0.50 5.25 6.34
C GLY A 54 -1.19 4.12 5.60
N PHE A 55 -0.74 2.89 5.81
CA PHE A 55 -1.30 1.71 5.13
C PHE A 55 -1.45 0.50 6.06
N ILE A 56 -2.30 -0.42 5.63
CA ILE A 56 -2.46 -1.77 6.17
C ILE A 56 -2.17 -2.75 5.04
N SER A 57 -1.34 -3.75 5.29
CA SER A 57 -1.01 -4.79 4.32
C SER A 57 -2.08 -5.87 4.27
N TYR A 58 -2.24 -6.48 3.10
CA TYR A 58 -3.14 -7.62 2.91
C TYR A 58 -2.84 -8.77 3.87
N GLU A 59 -1.56 -9.02 4.14
CA GLU A 59 -1.08 -10.10 5.02
C GLU A 59 -1.55 -9.96 6.48
N LEU A 60 -2.00 -8.79 6.92
CA LEU A 60 -2.63 -8.65 8.24
C LEU A 60 -3.90 -9.50 8.34
N GLY A 61 -4.64 -9.70 7.24
CA GLY A 61 -5.86 -10.49 7.21
C GLY A 61 -5.66 -11.93 7.71
N TYR A 62 -4.48 -12.51 7.51
CA TYR A 62 -4.16 -13.85 8.01
C TYR A 62 -4.17 -13.95 9.54
N ALA A 63 -3.97 -12.83 10.25
CA ALA A 63 -4.05 -12.78 11.70
C ALA A 63 -5.49 -12.63 12.22
N LEU A 64 -6.38 -12.10 11.39
CA LEU A 64 -7.78 -11.86 11.73
C LEU A 64 -8.65 -13.10 11.50
N GLU A 65 -8.23 -13.95 10.57
CA GLU A 65 -8.96 -15.15 10.14
C GLU A 65 -8.47 -16.41 10.86
N LYS A 66 -9.33 -17.00 11.69
CA LYS A 66 -9.01 -18.15 12.56
C LYS A 66 -8.52 -19.38 11.78
N CYS A 67 -8.98 -19.55 10.54
CA CYS A 67 -8.66 -20.72 9.71
C CYS A 67 -7.18 -20.81 9.30
N PHE A 68 -6.42 -19.70 9.36
CA PHE A 68 -4.99 -19.69 9.04
C PHE A 68 -4.08 -20.04 10.23
N GLY A 69 -4.64 -20.20 11.44
CA GLY A 69 -3.88 -20.53 12.64
C GLY A 69 -2.92 -19.41 13.07
N LYS A 70 -1.82 -19.77 13.74
CA LYS A 70 -0.84 -18.80 14.25
C LYS A 70 0.04 -18.28 13.10
N THR A 71 -0.02 -16.98 12.84
CA THR A 71 0.80 -16.30 11.85
C THR A 71 2.14 -15.84 12.45
N LYS A 72 3.19 -15.85 11.62
CA LYS A 72 4.53 -15.44 12.03
C LYS A 72 4.73 -13.94 11.81
N PRO A 73 5.64 -13.29 12.55
CA PRO A 73 6.04 -11.91 12.27
C PRO A 73 6.53 -11.75 10.83
N SER A 74 6.15 -10.64 10.21
CA SER A 74 6.51 -10.33 8.82
C SER A 74 7.75 -9.44 8.74
N SER A 75 8.58 -9.64 7.72
CA SER A 75 9.71 -8.75 7.41
C SER A 75 9.22 -7.39 6.87
N PHE A 76 8.08 -7.39 6.19
CA PHE A 76 7.36 -6.19 5.76
C PHE A 76 6.29 -5.78 6.79
N PRO A 77 6.09 -4.49 7.12
CA PRO A 77 5.08 -4.09 8.09
C PRO A 77 3.67 -4.57 7.71
N LEU A 78 2.94 -5.14 8.67
CA LEU A 78 1.52 -5.49 8.54
C LEU A 78 0.63 -4.25 8.55
N ALA A 79 1.07 -3.20 9.25
CA ALA A 79 0.51 -1.86 9.18
C ALA A 79 1.61 -0.85 9.52
N LEU A 80 1.55 0.34 8.92
CA LEU A 80 2.49 1.42 9.22
C LEU A 80 1.81 2.77 9.05
N PHE A 81 1.79 3.55 10.13
CA PHE A 81 1.09 4.82 10.19
C PHE A 81 1.98 5.92 10.77
N GLY A 82 1.94 7.09 10.15
CA GLY A 82 2.38 8.34 10.77
C GLY A 82 1.24 8.99 11.55
N VAL A 83 1.58 9.72 12.61
CA VAL A 83 0.65 10.53 13.41
C VAL A 83 0.99 11.99 13.23
N TYR A 84 0.00 12.81 12.87
CA TYR A 84 0.20 14.15 12.36
C TYR A 84 -0.72 15.15 13.08
N LYS A 85 -0.20 16.34 13.38
CA LYS A 85 -0.98 17.40 14.07
C LYS A 85 -1.97 18.11 13.15
N LYS A 86 -1.71 18.12 11.84
CA LYS A 86 -2.51 18.86 10.86
C LYS A 86 -2.46 18.19 9.49
N ILE A 87 -3.50 18.44 8.69
CA ILE A 87 -3.52 18.09 7.27
C ILE A 87 -3.17 19.33 6.44
N ARG A 88 -2.38 19.16 5.38
CA ARG A 88 -2.03 20.24 4.44
C ARG A 88 -2.78 20.00 3.12
N THR A 89 -3.80 20.79 2.85
CA THR A 89 -4.67 20.65 1.65
C THR A 89 -4.34 21.60 0.51
N LYS A 90 -3.60 22.68 0.79
CA LYS A 90 -3.15 23.66 -0.21
C LYS A 90 -1.75 23.36 -0.75
N GLU A 91 -1.10 22.32 -0.24
CA GLU A 91 0.25 21.98 -0.64
C GLU A 91 0.25 21.20 -1.95
N VAL A 92 1.09 21.62 -2.89
CA VAL A 92 1.20 20.96 -4.19
C VAL A 92 2.34 19.96 -4.14
N PHE A 93 2.04 18.70 -4.45
CA PHE A 93 3.07 17.70 -4.67
C PHE A 93 3.82 18.04 -5.95
N ARG A 94 5.10 18.40 -5.81
CA ARG A 94 6.00 18.66 -6.93
C ARG A 94 7.24 17.80 -6.75
N PRO A 95 7.50 16.81 -7.63
CA PRO A 95 8.81 16.19 -7.66
C PRO A 95 9.86 17.24 -8.00
N ALA A 96 11.07 17.08 -7.47
CA ALA A 96 12.20 17.85 -7.97
C ALA A 96 12.47 17.46 -9.44
N ALA A 97 13.14 18.34 -10.18
CA ALA A 97 13.67 17.96 -11.49
C ALA A 97 14.54 16.70 -11.34
N GLY A 98 14.23 15.66 -12.09
CA GLY A 98 14.86 14.37 -11.94
C GLY A 98 14.29 13.34 -12.90
N ASN A 99 14.92 12.17 -12.93
CA ASN A 99 14.53 11.05 -13.77
C ASN A 99 14.42 9.78 -12.93
N TYR A 100 13.73 8.78 -13.47
CA TYR A 100 13.74 7.42 -12.95
C TYR A 100 14.03 6.42 -14.07
N ARG A 101 14.42 5.21 -13.69
CA ARG A 101 14.66 4.11 -14.61
C ARG A 101 14.22 2.80 -13.98
N ILE A 102 13.47 2.03 -14.75
CA ILE A 102 13.05 0.66 -14.43
C ILE A 102 13.85 -0.29 -15.31
N LYS A 103 14.42 -1.35 -14.72
CA LYS A 103 15.15 -2.42 -15.43
C LYS A 103 14.72 -3.78 -14.91
N ASN A 104 15.05 -4.83 -15.66
CA ASN A 104 14.90 -6.23 -15.23
C ASN A 104 13.45 -6.60 -14.84
N LEU A 105 12.47 -6.03 -15.55
CA LEU A 105 11.05 -6.29 -15.33
C LEU A 105 10.75 -7.76 -15.63
N ARG A 106 10.28 -8.49 -14.62
CA ARG A 106 9.93 -9.90 -14.75
C ARG A 106 8.78 -10.27 -13.82
N LEU A 107 8.02 -11.29 -14.18
CA LEU A 107 7.05 -11.90 -13.28
C LEU A 107 7.77 -12.69 -12.17
N ASN A 108 7.12 -12.84 -11.03
CA ASN A 108 7.64 -13.60 -9.90
C ASN A 108 7.57 -15.12 -10.09
N ILE A 109 6.85 -15.60 -11.11
CA ILE A 109 6.70 -17.02 -11.46
C ILE A 109 6.73 -17.18 -12.99
N SER A 110 7.00 -18.40 -13.44
CA SER A 110 6.94 -18.79 -14.85
C SER A 110 5.49 -18.95 -15.35
N LYS A 111 5.32 -18.94 -16.67
CA LYS A 111 4.04 -19.26 -17.31
C LYS A 111 3.55 -20.66 -16.96
N ALA A 112 4.46 -21.64 -16.85
CA ALA A 112 4.10 -23.01 -16.52
C ALA A 112 3.52 -23.12 -15.10
N GLU A 113 4.14 -22.46 -14.12
CA GLU A 113 3.63 -22.38 -12.74
C GLU A 113 2.28 -21.66 -12.69
N TYR A 114 2.13 -20.54 -13.40
CA TYR A 114 0.84 -19.83 -13.49
C TYR A 114 -0.28 -20.75 -14.00
N LEU A 115 -0.05 -21.46 -15.12
CA LEU A 115 -1.03 -22.37 -15.70
C LEU A 115 -1.36 -23.54 -14.77
N SER A 116 -0.38 -24.05 -14.03
CA SER A 116 -0.58 -25.08 -13.01
C SER A 116 -1.50 -24.59 -11.88
N SER A 117 -1.24 -23.39 -11.35
CA SER A 117 -2.08 -22.77 -10.31
C SER A 117 -3.52 -22.53 -10.80
N VAL A 118 -3.69 -22.03 -12.03
CA VAL A 118 -5.03 -21.83 -12.63
C VAL A 118 -5.78 -23.15 -12.78
N LYS A 119 -5.11 -24.24 -13.20
CA LYS A 119 -5.73 -25.57 -13.26
C LYS A 119 -6.18 -26.05 -11.88
N LYS A 120 -5.37 -25.81 -10.84
CA LYS A 120 -5.72 -26.13 -9.45
C LYS A 120 -6.95 -25.33 -8.99
N ILE A 121 -6.96 -24.02 -9.21
CA ILE A 121 -8.11 -23.15 -8.88
C ILE A 121 -9.39 -23.65 -9.56
N LYS A 122 -9.34 -23.93 -10.87
CA LYS A 122 -10.50 -24.46 -11.62
C LYS A 122 -10.97 -25.81 -11.11
N ARG A 123 -10.08 -26.65 -10.58
CA ARG A 123 -10.48 -27.92 -9.95
C ARG A 123 -11.25 -27.69 -8.66
N HIS A 124 -10.76 -26.79 -7.79
CA HIS A 124 -11.47 -26.42 -6.57
C HIS A 124 -12.86 -25.82 -6.87
N ILE A 125 -12.98 -25.00 -7.92
CA ILE A 125 -14.27 -24.47 -8.36
C ILE A 125 -15.23 -25.59 -8.79
N ARG A 126 -14.75 -26.55 -9.60
CA ARG A 126 -15.58 -27.68 -10.05
C ARG A 126 -15.99 -28.63 -8.93
N ALA A 127 -15.15 -28.77 -7.90
CA ALA A 127 -15.45 -29.58 -6.73
C ALA A 127 -16.46 -28.91 -5.79
N GLY A 128 -16.77 -27.63 -5.99
CA GLY A 128 -17.66 -26.86 -5.11
C GLY A 128 -16.96 -26.27 -3.89
N ASP A 129 -15.62 -26.30 -3.82
CA ASP A 129 -14.86 -25.78 -2.67
C ASP A 129 -14.95 -24.24 -2.58
N ILE A 130 -14.92 -23.57 -3.73
CA ILE A 130 -15.00 -22.11 -3.88
C ILE A 130 -15.73 -21.75 -5.17
N TYR A 131 -16.32 -20.55 -5.24
CA TYR A 131 -16.92 -20.05 -6.49
C TYR A 131 -15.93 -19.26 -7.36
N GLN A 132 -15.02 -18.53 -6.72
CA GLN A 132 -14.05 -17.68 -7.38
C GLN A 132 -12.78 -17.60 -6.55
N ALA A 133 -11.64 -17.40 -7.22
CA ALA A 133 -10.40 -16.95 -6.59
C ALA A 133 -9.84 -15.75 -7.36
N ASP A 134 -9.46 -14.69 -6.65
CA ASP A 134 -8.66 -13.60 -7.22
C ASP A 134 -7.18 -13.99 -7.16
N TYR A 135 -6.61 -14.32 -8.31
CA TYR A 135 -5.25 -14.84 -8.42
C TYR A 135 -4.35 -13.85 -9.14
N THR A 136 -3.44 -13.24 -8.38
CA THR A 136 -2.59 -12.14 -8.85
C THR A 136 -1.12 -12.54 -8.99
N LEU A 137 -0.41 -11.83 -9.86
CA LEU A 137 1.03 -11.98 -10.09
C LEU A 137 1.76 -10.70 -9.70
N LYS A 138 3.04 -10.84 -9.35
CA LYS A 138 3.90 -9.70 -8.99
C LYS A 138 4.93 -9.47 -10.07
N TYR A 139 4.95 -8.26 -10.62
CA TYR A 139 6.14 -7.79 -11.34
C TYR A 139 7.23 -7.43 -10.33
N LYS A 140 8.44 -7.93 -10.58
CA LYS A 140 9.67 -7.54 -9.89
C LYS A 140 10.55 -6.78 -10.89
N PHE A 141 11.16 -5.71 -10.43
CA PHE A 141 12.05 -4.88 -11.24
C PHE A 141 13.09 -4.18 -10.36
N SER A 142 14.18 -3.75 -10.99
CA SER A 142 15.16 -2.85 -10.39
C SER A 142 14.73 -1.41 -10.66
N PHE A 143 14.78 -0.55 -9.64
CA PHE A 143 14.41 0.85 -9.73
C PHE A 143 15.56 1.76 -9.32
N THR A 144 15.84 2.80 -10.09
CA THR A 144 16.80 3.86 -9.76
C THR A 144 16.20 5.23 -10.07
N GLY A 145 16.56 6.26 -9.30
CA GLY A 145 16.08 7.63 -9.50
C GLY A 145 14.98 8.02 -8.52
N ASP A 146 14.18 9.03 -8.86
CA ASP A 146 13.18 9.62 -7.96
C ASP A 146 11.80 8.99 -8.14
N ALA A 147 11.31 8.33 -7.09
CA ALA A 147 9.98 7.72 -7.08
C ALA A 147 8.84 8.75 -7.16
N ARG A 148 9.07 10.01 -6.79
CA ARG A 148 8.07 11.08 -6.93
C ARG A 148 7.84 11.41 -8.41
N VAL A 149 8.90 11.39 -9.22
CA VAL A 149 8.81 11.57 -10.68
C VAL A 149 8.06 10.39 -11.29
N PHE A 150 8.37 9.17 -10.86
CA PHE A 150 7.65 7.98 -11.32
C PHE A 150 6.16 8.03 -10.96
N TYR A 151 5.82 8.44 -9.74
CA TYR A 151 4.44 8.60 -9.30
C TYR A 151 3.66 9.62 -10.15
N GLU A 152 4.25 10.78 -10.45
CA GLU A 152 3.63 11.76 -11.35
C GLU A 152 3.34 11.20 -12.74
N ASP A 153 4.24 10.38 -13.28
CA ASP A 153 4.00 9.70 -14.56
C ASP A 153 2.89 8.65 -14.47
N LEU A 154 2.76 7.95 -13.35
CA LEU A 154 1.65 7.02 -13.11
C LEU A 154 0.31 7.76 -13.05
N LYS A 155 0.22 8.86 -12.30
CA LYS A 155 -0.99 9.69 -12.17
C LYS A 155 -1.52 10.17 -13.52
N LYS A 156 -0.63 10.59 -14.42
CA LYS A 156 -1.01 11.06 -15.76
C LYS A 156 -1.62 9.95 -16.61
N LYS A 157 -1.15 8.72 -16.45
CA LYS A 157 -1.62 7.54 -17.19
C LYS A 157 -2.84 6.88 -16.55
N GLN A 158 -3.01 7.03 -15.23
CA GLN A 158 -4.03 6.37 -14.43
C GLN A 158 -4.74 7.41 -13.56
N ARG A 159 -5.90 7.87 -14.01
CA ARG A 159 -6.73 8.86 -13.30
C ARG A 159 -7.59 8.20 -12.21
N ALA A 160 -6.93 7.59 -11.24
CA ALA A 160 -7.61 6.85 -10.16
C ALA A 160 -8.35 7.79 -9.19
N PRO A 161 -9.52 7.39 -8.67
CA PRO A 161 -10.24 8.14 -7.64
C PRO A 161 -9.51 8.20 -6.29
N TYR A 162 -8.65 7.22 -6.02
CA TYR A 162 -7.88 7.11 -4.80
C TYR A 162 -6.44 6.79 -5.19
N ALA A 163 -5.60 7.81 -5.24
CA ALA A 163 -4.17 7.68 -5.46
C ALA A 163 -3.41 8.07 -4.20
N ALA A 164 -2.26 7.44 -3.97
CA ALA A 164 -1.43 7.77 -2.83
C ALA A 164 0.06 7.65 -3.13
N TYR A 165 0.82 8.59 -2.58
CA TYR A 165 2.27 8.49 -2.47
C TYR A 165 2.64 8.51 -1.00
N MET A 166 3.29 7.44 -0.53
CA MET A 166 3.76 7.34 0.84
C MET A 166 5.25 7.05 0.86
N LYS A 167 5.98 7.77 1.71
CA LYS A 167 7.40 7.54 1.99
C LYS A 167 7.54 7.26 3.48
N PHE A 168 8.11 6.12 3.83
CA PHE A 168 8.43 5.74 5.20
C PHE A 168 9.91 5.36 5.27
N GLY A 169 10.77 6.35 5.57
CA GLY A 169 12.22 6.16 5.47
C GLY A 169 12.63 5.82 4.03
N GLU A 170 13.22 4.65 3.83
CA GLU A 170 13.62 4.16 2.50
C GLU A 170 12.46 3.56 1.69
N MET A 171 11.44 3.04 2.38
CA MET A 171 10.28 2.43 1.76
C MET A 171 9.39 3.48 1.12
N LYS A 172 8.95 3.21 -0.10
CA LYS A 172 8.08 4.09 -0.88
C LYS A 172 6.94 3.25 -1.45
N ILE A 173 5.71 3.71 -1.24
CA ILE A 173 4.49 3.09 -1.77
C ILE A 173 3.84 4.09 -2.71
N LEU A 174 3.59 3.65 -3.93
CA LEU A 174 2.88 4.38 -4.97
C LEU A 174 1.63 3.56 -5.26
N SER A 175 0.46 4.15 -5.00
CA SER A 175 -0.86 3.53 -5.15
C SER A 175 -1.74 4.35 -6.07
#